data_AF-A0A0U3F2Z6-F1
#
_entry.id   AF-A0A0U3F2Z6-F1
#
_cell.length_a   1.000
_cell.length_b   1.000
_cell.length_c   1.000
_cell.angle_alpha   90.00
_cell.angle_beta   90.00
_cell.angle_gamma   90.00
#
_symmetry.space_group_name_H-M   'P 1'
#
loop_
_entity.id
_entity.type
_entity.pdbx_description
1 polymer ?
#
loop_
_entity_poly.entity_id
_entity_poly.type
_entity_poly.pdbx_seq_one_letter_code
_entity_poly.pdbx_strand_id
1 'polypeptide(L)'
;MVTSRWTAAPAQAASPRRRGAVLERAILDAALDQLGTVGWNGLTMEGVAAGAQTGKAAVYRRWPSKEDLVADALQAALPPIEEVPDLGSVREDLLQLCRQARDAMFSRPGYAVRSVVHECNPVQAERFHTVIFDGIVEPTLKLLREVITRGIARNEVRSDAANGYVFDAIPAMMMYRSKMRGSEWSDRDLEEMVDQLMLPLLRPSSG
;
A
#
# COMPACT_ATOMS: atom_id res chain seq x y z
N MET A 1 -52.28 43.54 -14.67
CA MET A 1 -51.13 43.85 -13.78
C MET A 1 -50.63 42.56 -13.19
N VAL A 2 -49.32 42.34 -13.32
CA VAL A 2 -48.59 41.13 -12.95
C VAL A 2 -48.46 41.04 -11.42
N THR A 3 -48.71 39.88 -10.84
CA THR A 3 -48.12 39.51 -9.56
C THR A 3 -47.59 38.08 -9.65
N SER A 4 -46.25 38.01 -9.66
CA SER A 4 -45.42 36.82 -9.78
C SER A 4 -45.71 35.78 -8.70
N ARG A 5 -45.94 34.53 -9.11
CA ARG A 5 -45.84 33.36 -8.23
C ARG A 5 -44.38 32.93 -8.18
N TRP A 6 -43.72 33.18 -7.05
CA TRP A 6 -42.42 32.60 -6.73
C TRP A 6 -42.65 31.20 -6.17
N THR A 7 -42.42 30.17 -6.99
CA THR A 7 -42.35 28.78 -6.51
C THR A 7 -41.00 28.57 -5.84
N ALA A 8 -41.01 28.45 -4.51
CA ALA A 8 -39.85 28.04 -3.75
C ALA A 8 -39.42 26.62 -4.20
N ALA A 9 -38.16 26.46 -4.60
CA ALA A 9 -37.57 25.17 -4.87
C ALA A 9 -37.58 24.32 -3.59
N PRO A 10 -37.91 23.01 -3.66
CA PRO A 10 -37.88 22.15 -2.49
C PRO A 10 -36.45 22.09 -1.94
N ALA A 11 -36.31 22.30 -0.63
CA ALA A 11 -35.06 22.15 0.09
C ALA A 11 -34.50 20.74 -0.18
N GLN A 12 -33.28 20.69 -0.71
CA GLN A 12 -32.57 19.45 -0.99
C GLN A 12 -32.48 18.64 0.32
N ALA A 13 -33.15 17.50 0.36
CA ALA A 13 -33.14 16.61 1.52
C ALA A 13 -31.69 16.32 1.92
N ALA A 14 -31.31 16.73 3.13
CA ALA A 14 -29.99 16.45 3.67
C ALA A 14 -29.74 14.94 3.59
N SER A 15 -28.68 14.55 2.87
CA SER A 15 -28.26 13.16 2.75
C SER A 15 -28.25 12.50 4.15
N PRO A 16 -28.81 11.29 4.30
CA PRO A 16 -28.91 10.66 5.60
C PRO A 16 -27.53 10.60 6.27
N ARG A 17 -27.41 11.19 7.46
CA ARG A 17 -26.15 11.20 8.22
C ARG A 17 -25.65 9.76 8.35
N ARG A 18 -24.51 9.46 7.74
CA ARG A 18 -23.82 8.17 7.87
C ARG A 18 -23.61 7.87 9.36
N ARG A 19 -23.82 6.62 9.80
CA ARG A 19 -23.61 6.17 11.18
C ARG A 19 -22.89 4.83 11.21
N GLY A 20 -22.30 4.49 12.37
CA GLY A 20 -21.64 3.20 12.59
C GLY A 20 -20.51 2.95 11.60
N ALA A 21 -20.48 1.74 11.04
CA ALA A 21 -19.46 1.27 10.10
C ALA A 21 -19.40 2.08 8.80
N VAL A 22 -20.54 2.58 8.29
CA VAL A 22 -20.55 3.37 7.04
C VAL A 22 -19.83 4.71 7.22
N LEU A 23 -20.02 5.36 8.37
CA LEU A 23 -19.30 6.59 8.69
C LEU A 23 -17.81 6.31 8.91
N GLU A 24 -17.51 5.21 9.60
CA GLU A 24 -16.13 4.80 9.85
C GLU A 24 -15.37 4.58 8.55
N ARG A 25 -15.93 3.79 7.63
CA ARG A 25 -15.32 3.55 6.33
C ARG A 25 -15.11 4.84 5.55
N ALA A 26 -16.09 5.75 5.55
CA ALA A 26 -15.96 7.05 4.91
C ALA A 26 -14.82 7.92 5.50
N ILE A 27 -14.56 7.81 6.80
CA ILE A 27 -13.45 8.52 7.47
C ILE A 27 -12.10 7.91 7.07
N LEU A 28 -11.99 6.57 7.10
CA LEU A 28 -10.77 5.87 6.69
C LEU A 28 -10.44 6.14 5.20
N ASP A 29 -11.45 6.07 4.33
CA ASP A 29 -11.31 6.39 2.92
C ASP A 29 -10.86 7.86 2.72
N ALA A 30 -11.47 8.81 3.42
CA ALA A 30 -11.05 10.21 3.34
C ALA A 30 -9.61 10.45 3.83
N ALA A 31 -9.14 9.67 4.82
CA ALA A 31 -7.75 9.71 5.27
C ALA A 31 -6.78 9.21 4.18
N LEU A 32 -7.11 8.11 3.49
CA LEU A 32 -6.31 7.59 2.38
C LEU A 32 -6.23 8.59 1.21
N ASP A 33 -7.35 9.23 0.87
CA ASP A 33 -7.38 10.26 -0.18
C ASP A 33 -6.51 11.46 0.17
N GLN A 34 -6.58 11.92 1.41
CA GLN A 34 -5.73 12.99 1.91
C GLN A 34 -4.24 12.59 1.85
N LEU A 35 -3.87 11.39 2.30
CA LEU A 35 -2.49 10.91 2.23
C LEU A 35 -1.96 10.83 0.79
N GLY A 36 -2.80 10.37 -0.15
CA GLY A 36 -2.43 10.29 -1.57
C GLY A 36 -2.36 11.66 -2.26
N THR A 37 -3.10 12.67 -1.78
CA THR A 37 -3.20 13.98 -2.43
C THR A 37 -2.23 15.02 -1.84
N VAL A 38 -2.19 15.13 -0.51
CA VAL A 38 -1.45 16.19 0.21
C VAL A 38 -0.34 15.64 1.11
N GLY A 39 -0.12 14.33 1.10
CA GLY A 39 0.93 13.70 1.91
C GLY A 39 0.61 13.62 3.41
N TRP A 40 1.55 13.08 4.18
CA TRP A 40 1.42 12.95 5.63
C TRP A 40 1.46 14.30 6.36
N ASN A 41 2.33 15.19 5.92
CA ASN A 41 2.52 16.52 6.50
C ASN A 41 1.34 17.45 6.20
N GLY A 42 0.69 17.29 5.04
CA GLY A 42 -0.49 18.07 4.67
C GLY A 42 -1.81 17.53 5.23
N LEU A 43 -1.85 16.26 5.67
CA LEU A 43 -3.07 15.67 6.22
C LEU A 43 -3.46 16.31 7.55
N THR A 44 -4.74 16.69 7.67
CA THR A 44 -5.32 17.22 8.90
C THR A 44 -6.59 16.46 9.29
N MET A 45 -6.87 16.34 10.60
CA MET A 45 -8.11 15.72 11.10
C MET A 45 -9.34 16.47 10.58
N GLU A 46 -9.23 17.78 10.42
CA GLU A 46 -10.20 18.66 9.78
C GLU A 46 -10.48 18.31 8.32
N GLY A 47 -9.41 18.18 7.53
CA GLY A 47 -9.49 17.81 6.12
C GLY A 47 -10.16 16.45 5.94
N VAL A 48 -9.81 15.48 6.79
CA VAL A 48 -10.46 14.17 6.80
C VAL A 48 -11.94 14.27 7.18
N ALA A 49 -12.29 15.02 8.23
CA ALA A 49 -13.69 15.20 8.63
C ALA A 49 -14.52 15.82 7.50
N ALA A 50 -13.97 16.83 6.82
CA ALA A 50 -14.60 17.45 5.66
C ALA A 50 -14.77 16.46 4.49
N GLY A 51 -13.73 15.70 4.15
CA GLY A 51 -13.76 14.68 3.10
C GLY A 51 -14.78 13.56 3.38
N ALA A 52 -14.90 13.15 4.65
CA ALA A 52 -15.87 12.15 5.09
C ALA A 52 -17.30 12.70 5.26
N GLN A 53 -17.49 14.01 5.07
CA GLN A 53 -18.76 14.73 5.28
C GLN A 53 -19.30 14.55 6.71
N THR A 54 -18.44 14.72 7.71
CA THR A 54 -18.76 14.56 9.13
C THR A 54 -18.18 15.67 10.00
N GLY A 55 -18.60 15.74 11.26
CA GLY A 55 -18.06 16.70 12.23
C GLY A 55 -16.76 16.20 12.86
N LYS A 56 -15.84 17.13 13.20
CA LYS A 56 -14.56 16.82 13.85
C LYS A 56 -14.72 15.94 15.11
N ALA A 57 -15.73 16.24 15.93
CA ALA A 57 -16.01 15.49 17.15
C ALA A 57 -16.31 14.00 16.90
N ALA A 58 -16.84 13.64 15.73
CA ALA A 58 -17.07 12.24 15.37
C ALA A 58 -15.76 11.50 15.03
N VAL A 59 -14.78 12.20 14.44
CA VAL A 59 -13.45 11.65 14.16
C VAL A 59 -12.66 11.51 15.46
N TYR A 60 -12.51 12.59 16.23
CA TYR A 60 -11.72 12.60 17.47
C TYR A 60 -12.24 11.64 18.56
N ARG A 61 -13.54 11.32 18.56
CA ARG A 61 -14.09 10.33 19.49
C ARG A 61 -13.56 8.91 19.24
N ARG A 62 -13.18 8.60 18.00
CA ARG A 62 -12.67 7.26 17.59
C ARG A 62 -11.15 7.24 17.49
N TRP A 63 -10.58 8.30 16.92
CA TRP A 63 -9.14 8.44 16.72
C TRP A 63 -8.66 9.69 17.47
N PRO A 64 -8.03 9.52 18.64
CA PRO A 64 -7.50 10.64 19.43
C PRO A 64 -6.41 11.43 18.70
N SER A 65 -5.68 10.79 17.78
CA SER A 65 -4.59 11.41 17.02
C SER A 65 -4.67 11.12 15.51
N LYS A 66 -3.86 11.86 14.74
CA LYS A 66 -3.68 11.67 13.29
C LYS A 66 -3.04 10.30 13.01
N GLU A 67 -2.09 9.91 13.84
CA GLU A 67 -1.37 8.64 13.79
C GLU A 67 -2.34 7.46 13.95
N ASP A 68 -3.22 7.50 14.96
CA ASP A 68 -4.18 6.42 15.21
C ASP A 68 -5.15 6.26 14.02
N LEU A 69 -5.62 7.38 13.46
CA LEU A 69 -6.49 7.38 12.28
C LEU A 69 -5.79 6.77 11.06
N VAL A 70 -4.55 7.17 10.81
CA VAL A 70 -3.81 6.70 9.63
C VAL A 70 -3.42 5.23 9.78
N ALA A 71 -3.07 4.77 10.99
CA ALA A 71 -2.78 3.36 11.23
C ALA A 71 -3.98 2.47 10.87
N ASP A 72 -5.18 2.81 11.36
CA ASP A 72 -6.41 2.10 11.03
C ASP A 72 -6.79 2.22 9.55
N ALA A 73 -6.55 3.38 8.94
CA ALA A 73 -6.85 3.60 7.52
C ALA A 73 -5.97 2.73 6.62
N LEU A 74 -4.67 2.62 6.94
CA LEU A 74 -3.75 1.72 6.24
C LEU A 74 -4.13 0.26 6.48
N GLN A 75 -4.38 -0.13 7.74
CA GLN A 75 -4.76 -1.50 8.10
C GLN A 75 -6.03 -1.96 7.36
N ALA A 76 -7.03 -1.08 7.20
CA ALA A 76 -8.29 -1.38 6.53
C ALA A 76 -8.21 -1.37 5.00
N ALA A 77 -7.08 -0.97 4.43
CA ALA A 77 -6.92 -0.72 3.00
C ALA A 77 -5.82 -1.55 2.35
N LEU A 78 -4.84 -2.03 3.12
CA LEU A 78 -3.86 -2.97 2.62
C LEU A 78 -4.57 -4.27 2.17
N PRO A 79 -4.45 -4.65 0.89
CA PRO A 79 -5.13 -5.82 0.39
C PRO A 79 -4.56 -7.08 1.03
N PRO A 80 -5.37 -8.16 1.20
CA PRO A 80 -4.82 -9.45 1.51
C PRO A 80 -3.86 -9.87 0.38
N ILE A 81 -2.77 -10.50 0.77
CA ILE A 81 -1.82 -11.02 -0.20
C ILE A 81 -2.41 -12.28 -0.84
N GLU A 82 -2.59 -12.24 -2.17
CA GLU A 82 -3.00 -13.39 -2.97
C GLU A 82 -1.85 -14.39 -3.12
N GLU A 83 -2.17 -15.67 -3.23
CA GLU A 83 -1.16 -16.72 -3.47
C GLU A 83 -0.45 -16.49 -4.81
N VAL A 84 0.85 -16.83 -4.88
CA VAL A 84 1.60 -16.77 -6.14
C VAL A 84 1.32 -18.05 -6.91
N PRO A 85 0.71 -17.96 -8.11
CA PRO A 85 0.52 -19.14 -8.94
C PRO A 85 1.89 -19.77 -9.24
N ASP A 86 1.94 -21.09 -9.23
CA ASP A 86 3.11 -21.83 -9.66
C ASP A 86 3.15 -21.88 -11.18
N LEU A 87 3.90 -20.96 -11.78
CA LEU A 87 4.00 -20.82 -13.23
C LEU A 87 5.05 -21.75 -13.84
N GLY A 88 5.67 -22.61 -13.04
CA GLY A 88 6.59 -23.65 -13.50
C GLY A 88 8.05 -23.19 -13.68
N SER A 89 8.38 -21.94 -13.36
CA SER A 89 9.77 -21.48 -13.27
C SER A 89 9.92 -20.32 -12.29
N VAL A 90 11.07 -20.24 -11.62
CA VAL A 90 11.38 -19.17 -10.66
C VAL A 90 11.35 -17.80 -11.31
N ARG A 91 11.76 -17.69 -12.57
CA ARG A 91 11.72 -16.44 -13.32
C ARG A 91 10.28 -15.90 -13.42
N GLU A 92 9.37 -16.73 -13.91
CA GLU A 92 7.97 -16.30 -14.13
C GLU A 92 7.26 -16.04 -12.80
N ASP A 93 7.52 -16.86 -11.79
CA ASP A 93 6.99 -16.66 -10.44
C ASP A 93 7.44 -15.31 -9.84
N LEU A 94 8.74 -14.98 -9.94
CA LEU A 94 9.29 -13.71 -9.48
C LEU A 94 8.73 -12.53 -10.28
N LEU A 95 8.59 -12.65 -11.59
CA LEU A 95 7.99 -11.60 -12.43
C LEU A 95 6.55 -11.32 -12.02
N GLN A 96 5.74 -12.36 -11.79
CA GLN A 96 4.37 -12.22 -11.34
C GLN A 96 4.31 -11.52 -9.98
N LEU A 97 5.18 -11.92 -9.05
CA LEU A 97 5.32 -11.25 -7.76
C LEU A 97 5.66 -9.77 -7.89
N CYS A 98 6.61 -9.42 -8.75
CA CYS A 98 7.03 -8.04 -8.90
C CYS A 98 5.95 -7.18 -9.56
N ARG A 99 5.13 -7.76 -10.46
CA ARG A 99 3.94 -7.09 -11.04
C ARG A 99 2.89 -6.82 -9.97
N GLN A 100 2.54 -7.82 -9.16
CA GLN A 100 1.61 -7.65 -8.03
C GLN A 100 2.13 -6.60 -7.03
N ALA A 101 3.43 -6.63 -6.70
CA ALA A 101 4.06 -5.67 -5.82
C ALA A 101 4.05 -4.24 -6.39
N ARG A 102 4.29 -4.08 -7.71
CA ARG A 102 4.16 -2.79 -8.41
C ARG A 102 2.72 -2.28 -8.33
N ASP A 103 1.76 -3.10 -8.68
CA ASP A 103 0.35 -2.70 -8.73
C ASP A 103 -0.14 -2.30 -7.32
N ALA A 104 0.29 -3.03 -6.28
CA ALA A 104 0.07 -2.65 -4.89
C ALA A 104 0.78 -1.34 -4.51
N MET A 105 2.04 -1.14 -4.92
CA MET A 105 2.82 0.06 -4.64
C MET A 105 2.21 1.34 -5.24
N PHE A 106 1.61 1.25 -6.43
CA PHE A 106 0.96 2.37 -7.13
C PHE A 106 -0.58 2.38 -6.96
N SER A 107 -1.11 1.53 -6.08
CA SER A 107 -2.51 1.60 -5.66
C SER A 107 -2.77 2.80 -4.74
N ARG A 108 -4.04 3.16 -4.53
CA ARG A 108 -4.44 4.19 -3.55
C ARG A 108 -3.86 3.95 -2.14
N PRO A 109 -3.95 2.75 -1.55
CA PRO A 109 -3.25 2.41 -0.30
C PRO A 109 -1.72 2.51 -0.42
N GLY A 110 -1.14 2.09 -1.54
CA GLY A 110 0.31 2.15 -1.78
C GLY A 110 0.87 3.58 -1.74
N TYR A 111 0.18 4.53 -2.39
CA TYR A 111 0.51 5.95 -2.29
C TYR A 111 0.44 6.46 -0.85
N ALA A 112 -0.58 6.07 -0.10
CA ALA A 112 -0.75 6.47 1.30
C ALA A 112 0.40 5.95 2.18
N VAL A 113 0.78 4.67 2.05
CA VAL A 113 1.94 4.08 2.73
C VAL A 113 3.22 4.83 2.37
N ARG A 114 3.43 5.14 1.08
CA ARG A 114 4.60 5.92 0.65
C ARG A 114 4.63 7.27 1.33
N SER A 115 3.55 8.05 1.33
CA SER A 115 3.51 9.35 2.02
C SER A 115 3.96 9.24 3.48
N VAL A 116 3.47 8.21 4.20
CA VAL A 116 3.88 7.94 5.59
C VAL A 116 5.39 7.62 5.69
N VAL A 117 5.89 6.67 4.88
CA VAL A 117 7.30 6.23 4.90
C VAL A 117 8.27 7.35 4.51
N HIS A 118 7.86 8.30 3.67
CA HIS A 118 8.75 9.36 3.18
C HIS A 118 8.81 10.55 4.13
N GLU A 119 7.71 10.85 4.82
CA GLU A 119 7.54 12.11 5.54
C GLU A 119 7.55 11.95 7.06
N CYS A 120 7.33 10.75 7.59
CA CYS A 120 7.40 10.49 9.03
C CYS A 120 8.84 10.60 9.54
N ASN A 121 8.99 11.22 10.71
CA ASN A 121 10.23 11.10 11.48
C ASN A 121 10.33 9.70 12.14
N PRO A 122 11.50 9.31 12.69
CA PRO A 122 11.67 7.97 13.28
C PRO A 122 10.67 7.62 14.39
N VAL A 123 10.28 8.58 15.24
CA VAL A 123 9.32 8.35 16.33
C VAL A 123 7.90 8.12 15.78
N GLN A 124 7.51 8.83 14.73
CA GLN A 124 6.23 8.62 14.05
C GLN A 124 6.21 7.29 13.29
N ALA A 125 7.33 6.94 12.64
CA ALA A 125 7.45 5.70 11.88
C ALA A 125 7.27 4.46 12.76
N GLU A 126 7.69 4.51 14.04
CA GLU A 126 7.49 3.41 14.99
C GLU A 126 6.02 3.02 15.14
N ARG A 127 5.09 3.99 15.13
CA ARG A 127 3.64 3.73 15.23
C ARG A 127 3.08 3.01 14.01
N PHE A 128 3.69 3.20 12.84
CA PHE A 128 3.29 2.54 11.61
C PHE A 128 4.06 1.26 11.35
N HIS A 129 5.11 0.98 12.13
CA HIS A 129 5.97 -0.18 11.93
C HIS A 129 5.17 -1.47 11.91
N THR A 130 4.31 -1.71 12.90
CA THR A 130 3.47 -2.91 12.96
C THR A 130 2.55 -3.03 11.75
N VAL A 131 1.83 -1.96 11.39
CA VAL A 131 0.89 -1.99 10.24
C VAL A 131 1.62 -2.23 8.92
N ILE A 132 2.77 -1.60 8.72
CA ILE A 132 3.58 -1.77 7.50
C ILE A 132 4.25 -3.15 7.49
N PHE A 133 4.78 -3.60 8.63
CA PHE A 133 5.47 -4.87 8.71
C PHE A 133 4.51 -6.03 8.52
N ASP A 134 3.46 -6.11 9.34
CA ASP A 134 2.48 -7.20 9.33
C ASP A 134 1.61 -7.16 8.07
N GLY A 135 1.30 -5.96 7.57
CA GLY A 135 0.42 -5.78 6.42
C GLY A 135 1.12 -5.83 5.07
N ILE A 136 2.44 -5.65 5.00
CA ILE A 136 3.19 -5.54 3.73
C ILE A 136 4.44 -6.40 3.73
N VAL A 137 5.33 -6.22 4.71
CA VAL A 137 6.66 -6.83 4.71
C VAL A 137 6.56 -8.35 4.92
N GLU A 138 5.97 -8.80 6.03
CA GLU A 138 5.87 -10.22 6.35
C GLU A 138 5.12 -11.01 5.26
N PRO A 139 3.95 -10.56 4.76
CA PRO A 139 3.26 -11.24 3.67
C PRO A 139 4.09 -11.33 2.38
N THR A 140 4.81 -10.26 2.02
CA THR A 140 5.67 -10.26 0.81
C THR A 140 6.84 -11.22 0.97
N LEU A 141 7.47 -11.25 2.15
CA LEU A 141 8.55 -12.18 2.48
C LEU A 141 8.07 -13.63 2.45
N LYS A 142 6.83 -13.90 2.87
CA LYS A 142 6.23 -15.24 2.82
C LYS A 142 6.12 -15.72 1.38
N LEU A 143 5.62 -14.90 0.46
CA LEU A 143 5.51 -15.29 -0.95
C LEU A 143 6.86 -15.47 -1.63
N LEU A 144 7.81 -14.56 -1.38
CA LEU A 144 9.18 -14.71 -1.89
C LEU A 144 9.81 -16.01 -1.38
N ARG A 145 9.65 -16.31 -0.09
CA ARG A 145 10.14 -17.57 0.50
C ARG A 145 9.53 -18.78 -0.19
N GLU A 146 8.25 -18.76 -0.53
CA GLU A 146 7.60 -19.84 -1.25
C GLU A 146 8.24 -20.05 -2.63
N VAL A 147 8.37 -18.98 -3.44
CA VAL A 147 8.99 -19.05 -4.77
C VAL A 147 10.42 -19.58 -4.70
N ILE A 148 11.23 -19.08 -3.76
CA ILE A 148 12.60 -19.56 -3.57
C ILE A 148 12.63 -21.03 -3.15
N THR A 149 11.73 -21.46 -2.26
CA THR A 149 11.65 -22.86 -1.81
C THR A 149 11.27 -23.79 -2.95
N ARG A 150 10.30 -23.41 -3.80
CA ARG A 150 9.93 -24.16 -5.02
C ARG A 150 11.12 -24.24 -5.98
N GLY A 151 11.83 -23.14 -6.18
CA GLY A 151 13.03 -23.08 -7.00
C GLY A 151 14.16 -24.01 -6.53
N ILE A 152 14.39 -24.08 -5.22
CA ILE A 152 15.36 -25.01 -4.62
C ILE A 152 14.94 -26.45 -4.88
N ALA A 153 13.67 -26.79 -4.66
CA ALA A 153 13.14 -28.14 -4.91
C ALA A 153 13.28 -28.58 -6.39
N ARG A 154 13.27 -27.62 -7.33
CA ARG A 154 13.48 -27.84 -8.77
C ARG A 154 14.95 -27.83 -9.21
N ASN A 155 15.88 -27.54 -8.30
CA ASN A 155 17.29 -27.26 -8.62
C ASN A 155 17.51 -26.05 -9.56
N GLU A 156 16.54 -25.14 -9.64
CA GLU A 156 16.70 -23.85 -10.35
C GLU A 156 17.46 -22.83 -9.50
N VAL A 157 17.45 -23.01 -8.17
CA VAL A 157 17.99 -22.08 -7.18
C VAL A 157 18.96 -22.80 -6.25
N ARG A 158 20.07 -22.13 -5.91
CA ARG A 158 21.05 -22.60 -4.92
C ARG A 158 20.42 -22.84 -3.54
N SER A 159 20.84 -23.90 -2.85
CA SER A 159 20.22 -24.35 -1.59
C SER A 159 20.35 -23.36 -0.42
N ASP A 160 21.31 -22.44 -0.46
CA ASP A 160 21.55 -21.40 0.54
C ASP A 160 20.85 -20.06 0.20
N ALA A 161 20.05 -20.00 -0.86
CA ALA A 161 19.37 -18.77 -1.29
C ALA A 161 18.29 -18.27 -0.32
N ALA A 162 17.80 -19.11 0.59
CA ALA A 162 16.75 -18.75 1.54
C ALA A 162 17.30 -17.92 2.73
N ASN A 163 17.98 -16.81 2.44
CA ASN A 163 18.60 -15.92 3.42
C ASN A 163 18.06 -14.48 3.32
N GLY A 164 18.32 -13.66 4.36
CA GLY A 164 17.78 -12.31 4.48
C GLY A 164 18.07 -11.41 3.27
N TYR A 165 19.31 -11.39 2.79
CA TYR A 165 19.70 -10.52 1.66
C TYR A 165 18.96 -10.84 0.37
N VAL A 166 18.68 -12.11 0.10
CA VAL A 166 17.88 -12.51 -1.07
C VAL A 166 16.45 -12.03 -0.94
N PHE A 167 15.86 -12.15 0.25
CA PHE A 167 14.49 -11.69 0.47
C PHE A 167 14.36 -10.16 0.50
N ASP A 168 15.42 -9.46 0.90
CA ASP A 168 15.46 -7.99 0.90
C ASP A 168 15.69 -7.41 -0.49
N ALA A 169 16.30 -8.16 -1.43
CA ALA A 169 16.77 -7.63 -2.71
C ALA A 169 15.67 -6.97 -3.55
N ILE A 170 14.54 -7.67 -3.79
CA ILE A 170 13.40 -7.14 -4.54
C ILE A 170 12.77 -5.93 -3.85
N PRO A 171 12.28 -6.01 -2.59
CA PRO A 171 11.62 -4.88 -1.95
C PRO A 171 12.54 -3.67 -1.80
N ALA A 172 13.83 -3.90 -1.47
CA ALA A 172 14.81 -2.81 -1.39
C ALA A 172 15.05 -2.15 -2.75
N MET A 173 15.17 -2.94 -3.82
CA MET A 173 15.40 -2.39 -5.15
C MET A 173 14.19 -1.62 -5.67
N MET A 174 12.99 -2.19 -5.49
CA MET A 174 11.71 -1.55 -5.81
C MET A 174 11.56 -0.20 -5.12
N MET A 175 11.78 -0.19 -3.81
CA MET A 175 11.73 1.05 -3.02
C MET A 175 12.79 2.06 -3.46
N TYR A 176 14.03 1.64 -3.67
CA TYR A 176 15.12 2.54 -4.09
C TYR A 176 14.83 3.21 -5.43
N ARG A 177 14.44 2.45 -6.46
CA ARG A 177 14.21 3.05 -7.79
C ARG A 177 12.96 3.93 -7.80
N SER A 178 11.89 3.55 -7.11
CA SER A 178 10.70 4.41 -7.04
C SER A 178 10.96 5.69 -6.23
N LYS A 179 11.68 5.59 -5.10
CA LYS A 179 11.94 6.73 -4.22
C LYS A 179 13.04 7.65 -4.75
N MET A 180 14.19 7.08 -5.12
CA MET A 180 15.40 7.84 -5.47
C MET A 180 15.53 8.12 -6.96
N ARG A 181 14.88 7.32 -7.81
CA ARG A 181 15.00 7.42 -9.28
C ARG A 181 13.68 7.77 -9.96
N GLY A 182 12.57 7.90 -9.22
CA GLY A 182 11.25 8.19 -9.77
C GLY A 182 10.72 7.13 -10.74
N SER A 183 11.18 5.88 -10.61
CA SER A 183 10.73 4.80 -11.49
C SER A 183 9.32 4.33 -11.13
N GLU A 184 8.50 4.16 -12.18
CA GLU A 184 7.16 3.56 -12.10
C GLU A 184 7.15 2.05 -12.39
N TRP A 185 8.33 1.44 -12.54
CA TRP A 185 8.48 0.00 -12.78
C TRP A 185 7.71 -0.51 -14.00
N SER A 186 8.13 -0.11 -15.20
CA SER A 186 7.61 -0.70 -16.43
C SER A 186 7.83 -2.21 -16.46
N ASP A 187 7.06 -2.96 -17.26
CA ASP A 187 7.27 -4.42 -17.38
C ASP A 187 8.71 -4.77 -17.75
N ARG A 188 9.34 -3.93 -18.60
CA ARG A 188 10.76 -4.04 -18.94
C ARG A 188 11.67 -3.83 -17.73
N ASP A 189 11.41 -2.86 -16.86
CA ASP A 189 12.21 -2.67 -15.64
C ASP A 189 12.13 -3.91 -14.72
N LEU A 190 10.95 -4.52 -14.62
CA LEU A 190 10.74 -5.74 -13.83
C LEU A 190 11.50 -6.93 -14.41
N GLU A 191 11.42 -7.11 -15.74
CA GLU A 191 12.19 -8.13 -16.47
C GLU A 191 13.69 -7.93 -16.28
N GLU A 192 14.20 -6.71 -16.45
CA GLU A 192 15.62 -6.40 -16.26
C GLU A 192 16.06 -6.64 -14.80
N MET A 193 15.25 -6.27 -13.80
CA MET A 193 15.55 -6.57 -12.40
C MET A 193 15.59 -8.08 -12.13
N VAL A 194 14.60 -8.84 -12.62
CA VAL A 194 14.58 -10.29 -12.40
C VAL A 194 15.76 -10.95 -13.12
N ASP A 195 15.99 -10.62 -14.39
CA ASP A 195 16.98 -11.30 -15.22
C ASP A 195 18.42 -10.92 -14.91
N GLN A 196 18.68 -9.67 -14.52
CA GLN A 196 20.05 -9.16 -14.32
C GLN A 196 20.47 -9.11 -12.85
N LEU A 197 19.53 -9.08 -11.90
CA LEU A 197 19.84 -9.08 -10.47
C LEU A 197 19.42 -10.40 -9.82
N MET A 198 18.15 -10.77 -9.90
CA MET A 198 17.62 -11.88 -9.09
C MET A 198 18.08 -13.24 -9.59
N LEU A 199 17.92 -13.55 -10.88
CA LEU A 199 18.35 -14.86 -11.40
C LEU A 199 19.85 -15.10 -11.21
N PRO A 200 20.77 -14.15 -11.49
CA PRO A 200 22.19 -14.35 -11.20
C PRO A 200 22.49 -14.56 -9.72
N LEU A 201 21.76 -13.88 -8.82
CA LEU A 201 21.91 -14.05 -7.37
C LEU A 201 21.46 -15.45 -6.90
N LEU A 202 20.45 -16.01 -7.56
CA LEU A 202 19.80 -17.27 -7.18
C LEU A 202 20.41 -18.52 -7.83
N ARG A 203 21.09 -18.37 -8.97
CA ARG A 203 21.64 -19.52 -9.71
C ARG A 203 22.61 -20.33 -8.86
N PRO A 204 22.58 -21.68 -8.96
CA PRO A 204 23.66 -22.52 -8.47
C PRO A 204 24.99 -22.05 -9.06
N SER A 205 26.02 -21.97 -8.23
CA SER A 205 27.38 -21.75 -8.74
C SER A 205 27.69 -22.88 -9.71
N SER A 206 28.02 -22.54 -10.97
CA SER A 206 28.60 -23.51 -11.88
C SER A 206 29.93 -23.96 -11.27
N GLY A 207 29.95 -25.14 -10.67
CA GLY A 207 31.17 -25.83 -10.27
C GLY A 207 32.02 -26.20 -11.48
#